data_AF-A0A380DV65-F1
#
_entry.id   AF-A0A380DV65-F1
#
_cell.length_a   1.000
_cell.length_b   1.000
_cell.length_c   1.000
_cell.angle_alpha   90.00
_cell.angle_beta   90.00
_cell.angle_gamma   90.00
#
_symmetry.space_group_name_H-M   'P 1'
#
loop_
_entity.id
_entity.type
_entity.pdbx_description
1 polymer ?
#
loop_
_entity_poly.entity_id
_entity_poly.type
_entity_poly.pdbx_seq_one_letter_code
_entity_poly.pdbx_strand_id
1 'polypeptide(L)'
;MLDIKFYSLDGINGLSLLDTLSRTIESDNNGKDFLNNFLRNGTHAGGILKMKGVLDNKKARDRAREEFHKSFSGTKQAGKVVVLDESMTFDQLEVDTEVLKLIRENKSSTREIAGVFGIPLHKFGIETANMSITDANLDYLSTLKPYITCVCAELNFKFNDEYVNREFKFDTTEIRVVDEKTQAEIDKINIDSGKMNIDEIRQRDGLAPIPGGNGSIHRVDLNHVNIELVDEYKMNKSRATDKKLKGGEENE
;
A
#
# COMPACT_ATOMS: atom_id res chain seq x y z
N MET A 1 -22.48 -7.80 -21.89
CA MET A 1 -22.31 -7.85 -20.42
C MET A 1 -20.81 -7.91 -20.14
N LEU A 2 -20.27 -7.00 -19.33
CA LEU A 2 -18.88 -7.05 -18.86
C LEU A 2 -18.83 -7.93 -17.60
N ASP A 3 -17.86 -8.83 -17.51
CA ASP A 3 -17.73 -9.75 -16.39
C ASP A 3 -16.24 -9.88 -16.03
N ILE A 4 -15.84 -9.11 -15.01
CA ILE A 4 -14.44 -8.95 -14.64
C ILE A 4 -14.15 -9.79 -13.41
N LYS A 5 -13.25 -10.76 -13.55
CA LYS A 5 -12.84 -11.68 -12.48
C LYS A 5 -11.42 -11.34 -12.06
N PHE A 6 -11.30 -10.46 -11.05
CA PHE A 6 -9.98 -10.02 -10.55
C PHE A 6 -9.14 -11.17 -10.00
N TYR A 7 -9.79 -12.16 -9.40
CA TYR A 7 -9.15 -13.33 -8.82
C TYR A 7 -9.87 -14.58 -9.31
N SER A 8 -9.14 -15.47 -9.97
CA SER A 8 -9.66 -16.73 -10.46
C SER A 8 -8.50 -17.70 -10.70
N LEU A 9 -8.72 -18.99 -10.40
CA LEU A 9 -7.74 -20.05 -10.69
C LEU A 9 -7.97 -20.68 -12.06
N ASP A 10 -9.22 -20.65 -12.55
CA ASP A 10 -9.66 -21.29 -13.79
C ASP A 10 -10.07 -20.28 -14.89
N GLY A 11 -10.12 -18.98 -14.56
CA GLY A 11 -10.60 -17.91 -15.43
C GLY A 11 -12.12 -17.85 -15.60
N ILE A 12 -12.85 -18.80 -14.99
CA ILE A 12 -14.31 -18.96 -15.15
C ILE A 12 -15.03 -18.55 -13.87
N ASN A 13 -14.50 -18.94 -12.71
CA ASN A 13 -15.10 -18.66 -11.40
C ASN A 13 -14.27 -17.63 -10.65
N GLY A 14 -14.93 -16.54 -10.22
CA GLY A 14 -14.30 -15.54 -9.36
C GLY A 14 -14.13 -16.06 -7.94
N LEU A 15 -12.96 -15.82 -7.35
CA LEU A 15 -12.71 -16.09 -5.93
C LEU A 15 -13.04 -14.85 -5.09
N SER A 16 -13.75 -15.06 -3.99
CA SER A 16 -13.97 -14.04 -2.97
C SER A 16 -12.72 -13.91 -2.11
N LEU A 17 -12.06 -12.76 -2.16
CA LEU A 17 -10.95 -12.46 -1.24
C LEU A 17 -11.42 -12.41 0.22
N LEU A 18 -12.66 -11.99 0.48
CA LEU A 18 -13.20 -11.93 1.84
C LEU A 18 -13.33 -13.31 2.47
N ASP A 19 -13.63 -14.33 1.67
CA ASP A 19 -13.74 -15.71 2.16
C ASP A 19 -12.37 -16.21 2.65
N THR A 20 -11.28 -15.80 1.98
CA THR A 20 -9.91 -16.12 2.41
C THR A 20 -9.53 -15.43 3.72
N LEU A 21 -10.12 -14.26 4.01
CA LEU A 21 -9.88 -13.48 5.23
C LEU A 21 -10.84 -13.81 6.38
N SER A 22 -11.89 -14.60 6.14
CA SER A 22 -12.96 -14.90 7.11
C SER A 22 -12.42 -15.29 8.49
N ARG A 23 -11.48 -16.25 8.54
CA ARG A 23 -10.86 -16.73 9.79
C ARG A 23 -10.03 -15.66 10.49
N THR A 24 -9.28 -14.85 9.74
CA THR A 24 -8.49 -13.74 10.29
C THR A 24 -9.42 -12.69 10.91
N ILE A 25 -10.51 -12.34 10.22
CA ILE A 25 -11.50 -11.38 10.70
C ILE A 25 -12.21 -11.90 11.96
N GLU A 26 -12.61 -13.19 11.97
CA GLU A 26 -13.21 -13.83 13.14
C GLU A 26 -12.26 -13.81 14.34
N SER A 27 -10.98 -14.14 14.14
CA SER A 27 -9.98 -14.09 15.21
C SER A 27 -9.75 -12.68 15.74
N ASP A 28 -9.71 -11.68 14.86
CA ASP A 28 -9.55 -10.27 15.24
C ASP A 28 -10.76 -9.75 16.02
N ASN A 29 -11.98 -10.10 15.59
CA ASN A 29 -13.22 -9.79 16.31
C ASN A 29 -13.25 -10.44 17.68
N ASN A 30 -12.94 -11.74 17.79
CA ASN A 30 -12.89 -12.46 19.07
C ASN A 30 -11.86 -11.83 20.02
N GLY A 31 -10.69 -11.42 19.52
CA GLY A 31 -9.67 -10.72 20.31
C GLY A 31 -10.16 -9.36 20.81
N LYS A 32 -10.80 -8.56 19.94
CA LYS A 32 -11.39 -7.26 20.30
C LYS A 32 -12.51 -7.41 21.32
N ASP A 33 -13.39 -8.40 21.15
CA ASP A 33 -14.48 -8.68 22.08
C ASP A 33 -13.95 -9.12 23.44
N PHE A 34 -12.92 -9.97 23.47
CA PHE A 34 -12.25 -10.32 24.71
C PHE A 34 -11.66 -9.08 25.39
N LEU A 35 -10.92 -8.24 24.66
CA LEU A 35 -10.34 -7.01 25.22
C LEU A 35 -11.41 -6.04 25.72
N ASN A 36 -12.48 -5.84 24.95
CA ASN A 36 -13.60 -4.98 25.34
C ASN A 36 -14.29 -5.48 26.61
N ASN A 37 -14.52 -6.80 26.71
CA ASN A 37 -15.10 -7.41 27.89
C ASN A 37 -14.17 -7.31 29.09
N PHE A 38 -12.87 -7.53 28.90
CA PHE A 38 -11.85 -7.35 29.92
C PHE A 38 -11.82 -5.90 30.44
N LEU A 39 -11.77 -4.91 29.54
CA LEU A 39 -11.76 -3.50 29.94
C LEU A 39 -13.08 -3.05 30.59
N ARG A 40 -14.24 -3.54 30.13
CA ARG A 40 -15.55 -3.23 30.73
C ARG A 40 -15.72 -3.81 32.13
N ASN A 41 -15.14 -4.97 32.38
CA ASN A 41 -15.21 -5.65 33.67
C ASN A 41 -14.01 -5.29 34.58
N GLY A 42 -13.00 -4.60 34.05
CA GLY A 42 -11.83 -4.12 34.78
C GLY A 42 -10.89 -5.25 35.19
N THR A 43 -10.11 -5.03 36.26
CA THR A 43 -9.24 -6.05 36.86
C THR A 43 -10.01 -7.22 37.48
N HIS A 44 -11.33 -7.11 37.63
CA HIS A 44 -12.22 -8.14 38.19
C HIS A 44 -12.48 -9.29 37.19
N ALA A 45 -11.45 -9.67 36.43
CA ALA A 45 -11.53 -10.65 35.37
C ALA A 45 -11.69 -12.06 35.92
N GLY A 46 -12.92 -12.41 36.26
CA GLY A 46 -13.23 -13.72 36.80
C GLY A 46 -12.67 -13.92 38.21
N GLY A 47 -13.36 -14.76 38.96
CA GLY A 47 -12.92 -15.15 40.28
C GLY A 47 -13.78 -16.26 40.82
N ILE A 48 -13.24 -17.00 41.75
CA ILE A 48 -13.93 -18.12 42.38
C ILE A 48 -14.46 -17.62 43.72
N LEU A 49 -15.78 -17.46 43.80
CA LEU A 49 -16.45 -17.25 45.08
C LEU A 49 -16.62 -18.61 45.76
N LYS A 50 -15.76 -18.90 46.73
CA LYS A 50 -15.87 -20.08 47.59
C LYS A 50 -16.81 -19.74 48.75
N MET A 51 -17.76 -20.63 49.02
CA MET A 51 -18.69 -20.52 50.14
C MET A 51 -18.56 -21.77 51.01
N LYS A 52 -18.31 -21.61 52.31
CA LYS A 52 -18.29 -22.71 53.28
C LYS A 52 -19.72 -23.09 53.63
N GLY A 53 -20.15 -24.25 53.14
CA GLY A 53 -21.49 -24.81 53.38
C GLY A 53 -22.04 -25.50 52.13
N VAL A 54 -22.90 -26.49 52.32
CA VAL A 54 -23.50 -27.21 51.18
C VAL A 54 -24.69 -26.39 50.67
N LEU A 55 -24.51 -25.66 49.57
CA LEU A 55 -25.63 -25.13 48.80
C LEU A 55 -26.19 -26.26 47.92
N ASP A 56 -26.96 -27.17 48.53
CA ASP A 56 -27.58 -28.32 47.85
C ASP A 56 -28.55 -27.91 46.73
N ASN A 57 -29.04 -26.67 46.76
CA ASN A 57 -30.00 -26.15 45.79
C ASN A 57 -29.33 -25.29 44.72
N LYS A 58 -29.43 -25.71 43.45
CA LYS A 58 -28.95 -24.95 42.28
C LYS A 58 -29.48 -23.51 42.25
N LYS A 59 -30.75 -23.30 42.63
CA LYS A 59 -31.37 -21.95 42.68
C LYS A 59 -30.69 -21.02 43.68
N ALA A 60 -30.25 -21.53 44.82
CA ALA A 60 -29.56 -20.72 45.83
C ALA A 60 -28.17 -20.28 45.35
N ARG A 61 -27.44 -21.18 44.66
CA ARG A 61 -26.15 -20.86 44.04
C ARG A 61 -26.27 -19.82 42.92
N ASP A 62 -27.28 -19.97 42.06
CA ASP A 62 -27.48 -19.03 40.96
C ASP A 62 -27.87 -17.64 41.46
N ARG A 63 -28.70 -17.56 42.52
CA ARG A 63 -29.04 -16.29 43.19
C ARG A 63 -27.81 -15.62 43.82
N ALA A 64 -26.98 -16.39 44.53
CA ALA A 64 -25.74 -15.87 45.11
C ALA A 64 -24.78 -15.35 44.03
N ARG A 65 -24.65 -16.07 42.90
CA ARG A 65 -23.85 -15.63 41.75
C ARG A 65 -24.38 -14.32 41.16
N GLU A 66 -25.68 -14.20 40.94
CA GLU A 66 -26.29 -12.98 40.37
C GLU A 66 -26.12 -11.77 41.27
N GLU A 67 -26.38 -11.91 42.58
CA GLU A 67 -26.23 -10.80 43.53
C GLU A 67 -24.77 -10.36 43.63
N PHE A 68 -23.84 -11.30 43.71
CA PHE A 68 -22.40 -10.99 43.70
C PHE A 68 -22.00 -10.29 42.38
N HIS A 69 -22.44 -10.81 41.24
CA HIS A 69 -22.16 -10.22 39.93
C HIS A 69 -22.71 -8.79 39.80
N LYS A 70 -23.92 -8.50 40.30
CA LYS A 70 -24.48 -7.13 40.31
C LYS A 70 -23.65 -6.15 41.12
N SER A 71 -23.09 -6.60 42.25
CA SER A 71 -22.27 -5.76 43.13
C SER A 71 -20.83 -5.58 42.65
N PHE A 72 -20.28 -6.55 41.91
CA PHE A 72 -18.85 -6.61 41.60
C PHE A 72 -18.52 -6.37 40.12
N SER A 73 -19.47 -6.60 39.20
CA SER A 73 -19.23 -6.52 37.76
C SER A 73 -19.70 -5.19 37.14
N GLY A 74 -18.93 -4.72 36.16
CA GLY A 74 -19.24 -3.56 35.33
C GLY A 74 -18.53 -2.26 35.74
N THR A 75 -18.34 -1.38 34.75
CA THR A 75 -17.60 -0.11 34.90
C THR A 75 -18.14 0.80 36.01
N LYS A 76 -19.44 0.77 36.31
CA LYS A 76 -20.07 1.56 37.39
C LYS A 76 -19.80 1.03 38.80
N GLN A 77 -19.39 -0.23 38.92
CA GLN A 77 -19.08 -0.87 40.20
C GLN A 77 -17.56 -0.98 40.45
N ALA A 78 -16.75 -0.70 39.43
CA ALA A 78 -15.29 -0.65 39.55
C ALA A 78 -14.86 0.28 40.68
N GLY A 79 -14.02 -0.22 41.59
CA GLY A 79 -13.50 0.54 42.74
C GLY A 79 -14.44 0.64 43.94
N LYS A 80 -15.62 0.00 43.92
CA LYS A 80 -16.49 -0.08 45.11
C LYS A 80 -16.06 -1.19 46.05
N VAL A 81 -16.31 -0.97 47.35
CA VAL A 81 -16.03 -1.96 48.40
C VAL A 81 -17.09 -3.06 48.34
N VAL A 82 -16.64 -4.31 48.22
CA VAL A 82 -17.50 -5.49 48.32
C VAL A 82 -17.41 -6.06 49.74
N VAL A 83 -18.57 -6.28 50.34
CA VAL A 83 -18.68 -6.88 51.68
C VAL A 83 -18.99 -8.37 51.51
N LEU A 84 -18.14 -9.21 52.10
CA LEU A 84 -18.32 -10.66 52.14
C LEU A 84 -18.61 -11.09 53.58
N ASP A 85 -19.47 -12.09 53.73
CA ASP A 85 -19.73 -12.76 55.01
C ASP A 85 -18.55 -13.67 55.39
N GLU A 86 -18.44 -14.06 56.67
CA GLU A 86 -17.36 -14.90 57.20
C GLU A 86 -17.29 -16.28 56.52
N SER A 87 -18.43 -16.74 55.97
CA SER A 87 -18.56 -17.98 55.23
C SER A 87 -18.08 -17.89 53.76
N MET A 88 -17.76 -16.70 53.25
CA MET A 88 -17.44 -16.46 51.84
C MET A 88 -16.01 -15.96 51.64
N THR A 89 -15.29 -16.55 50.69
CA THR A 89 -13.95 -16.09 50.28
C THR A 89 -13.89 -15.94 48.77
N PHE A 90 -13.46 -14.78 48.29
CA PHE A 90 -13.30 -14.51 46.87
C PHE A 90 -11.83 -14.60 46.46
N ASP A 91 -11.51 -15.54 45.57
CA ASP A 91 -10.20 -15.64 44.94
C ASP A 91 -10.26 -15.02 43.55
N GLN A 92 -9.52 -13.94 43.34
CA GLN A 92 -9.42 -13.29 42.04
C GLN A 92 -8.54 -14.13 41.11
N LEU A 93 -9.00 -14.36 39.88
CA LEU A 93 -8.16 -14.96 38.86
C LEU A 93 -7.28 -13.86 38.28
N GLU A 94 -5.96 -14.06 38.33
CA GLU A 94 -5.04 -13.17 37.64
C GLU A 94 -5.07 -13.48 36.14
N VAL A 95 -5.35 -12.45 35.34
CA VAL A 95 -5.19 -12.53 33.89
C VAL A 95 -3.76 -12.17 33.55
N ASP A 96 -3.11 -13.05 32.80
CA ASP A 96 -1.76 -12.82 32.31
C ASP A 96 -1.72 -11.57 31.43
N THR A 97 -0.95 -10.57 31.88
CA THR A 97 -0.77 -9.30 31.17
C THR A 97 -0.10 -9.46 29.82
N GLU A 98 0.66 -10.52 29.59
CA GLU A 98 1.27 -10.81 28.28
C GLU A 98 0.21 -11.14 27.22
N VAL A 99 -0.86 -11.86 27.59
CA VAL A 99 -1.97 -12.15 26.68
C VAL A 99 -2.68 -10.85 26.24
N LEU A 100 -2.84 -9.89 27.16
CA LEU A 100 -3.44 -8.59 26.86
C LEU A 100 -2.55 -7.74 25.95
N LYS A 101 -1.23 -7.82 26.12
CA LYS A 101 -0.27 -7.16 25.21
C LYS A 101 -0.37 -7.75 23.81
N LEU A 102 -0.39 -9.08 23.67
CA LEU A 102 -0.52 -9.76 22.38
C LEU A 102 -1.79 -9.33 21.62
N ILE A 103 -2.93 -9.23 22.32
CA ILE A 103 -4.19 -8.77 21.70
C ILE A 103 -4.10 -7.30 21.28
N ARG A 104 -3.50 -6.44 22.11
CA ARG A 104 -3.32 -5.00 21.80
C ARG A 104 -2.35 -4.80 20.63
N GLU A 105 -1.33 -5.64 20.53
CA GLU A 105 -0.31 -5.60 19.49
C GLU A 105 -0.71 -6.34 18.21
N ASN A 106 -1.97 -6.76 18.10
CA ASN A 106 -2.51 -7.43 16.90
C ASN A 106 -2.65 -6.47 15.70
N LYS A 107 -1.55 -5.82 15.31
CA LYS A 107 -1.31 -5.19 14.02
C LYS A 107 -1.11 -6.24 12.91
N SER A 108 -1.11 -7.54 13.25
CA SER A 108 -0.99 -8.64 12.27
C SER A 108 -2.21 -8.67 11.35
N SER A 109 -3.42 -8.43 11.88
CA SER A 109 -4.65 -8.46 11.09
C SER A 109 -4.65 -7.44 9.94
N THR A 110 -4.20 -6.20 10.18
CA THR A 110 -4.07 -5.20 9.11
C THR A 110 -3.07 -5.64 8.04
N ARG A 111 -1.95 -6.28 8.42
CA ARG A 111 -0.95 -6.77 7.46
C ARG A 111 -1.47 -7.94 6.63
N GLU A 112 -2.21 -8.85 7.24
CA GLU A 112 -2.83 -9.98 6.55
C GLU A 112 -3.88 -9.51 5.54
N ILE A 113 -4.74 -8.58 5.96
CA ILE A 113 -5.74 -7.96 5.06
C ILE A 113 -5.04 -7.24 3.91
N ALA A 114 -4.04 -6.41 4.22
CA ALA A 114 -3.25 -5.70 3.21
C ALA A 114 -2.59 -6.68 2.23
N GLY A 115 -2.02 -7.78 2.72
CA GLY A 115 -1.39 -8.82 1.92
C GLY A 115 -2.35 -9.51 0.94
N VAL A 116 -3.58 -9.81 1.36
CA VAL A 116 -4.59 -10.45 0.50
C VAL A 116 -5.03 -9.53 -0.64
N PHE A 117 -5.23 -8.24 -0.38
CA PHE A 117 -5.56 -7.26 -1.43
C PHE A 117 -4.33 -6.80 -2.23
N GLY A 118 -3.14 -7.16 -1.78
CA GLY A 118 -1.87 -6.68 -2.31
C GLY A 118 -1.63 -5.20 -2.05
N ILE A 119 -2.32 -4.56 -1.11
CA ILE A 119 -2.17 -3.12 -0.85
C ILE A 119 -0.94 -2.89 0.03
N PRO A 120 -0.03 -1.96 -0.32
CA PRO A 120 1.15 -1.69 0.50
C PRO A 120 0.82 -1.11 1.89
N LEU A 121 1.65 -1.44 2.88
CA LEU A 121 1.41 -1.06 4.28
C LEU A 121 1.48 0.47 4.53
N HIS A 122 2.29 1.21 3.77
CA HIS A 122 2.35 2.68 3.90
C HIS A 122 1.02 3.35 3.55
N LYS A 123 0.18 2.73 2.71
CA LYS A 123 -1.17 3.25 2.42
C LYS A 123 -2.13 3.06 3.59
N PHE A 124 -1.83 2.20 4.55
CA PHE A 124 -2.57 2.04 5.81
C PHE A 124 -2.02 2.94 6.94
N GLY A 125 -1.06 3.82 6.66
CA GLY A 125 -0.41 4.64 7.68
C GLY A 125 0.49 3.83 8.62
N ILE A 126 0.81 2.59 8.26
CA ILE A 126 1.80 1.78 8.96
C ILE A 126 3.14 2.16 8.35
N GLU A 127 3.98 2.83 9.15
CA GLU A 127 5.30 3.27 8.71
C GLU A 127 6.15 2.08 8.22
N THR A 128 6.30 1.99 6.91
CA THR A 128 7.45 1.32 6.27
C THR A 128 8.56 2.36 6.18
N ALA A 129 9.75 1.98 6.64
CA ALA A 129 10.90 2.87 6.79
C ALA A 129 11.13 3.79 5.57
N ASN A 130 11.37 5.09 5.81
CA ASN A 130 11.95 6.11 4.91
C ASN A 130 11.81 5.89 3.39
N MET A 131 10.60 5.61 2.91
CA MET A 131 10.33 5.56 1.46
C MET A 131 10.07 6.97 0.92
N SER A 132 10.65 7.28 -0.25
CA SER A 132 10.25 8.48 -1.00
C SER A 132 8.78 8.38 -1.43
N ILE A 133 8.11 9.52 -1.57
CA ILE A 133 6.72 9.58 -2.07
C ILE A 133 6.63 8.95 -3.47
N THR A 134 7.65 9.18 -4.31
CA THR A 134 7.72 8.63 -5.67
C THR A 134 7.77 7.10 -5.63
N ASP A 135 8.63 6.53 -4.79
CA ASP A 135 8.75 5.08 -4.62
C ASP A 135 7.47 4.48 -4.03
N ALA A 136 6.85 5.17 -3.07
CA ALA A 136 5.58 4.78 -2.47
C ALA A 136 4.42 4.76 -3.47
N ASN A 137 4.43 5.66 -4.46
CA ASN A 137 3.43 5.69 -5.53
C ASN A 137 3.69 4.63 -6.60
N LEU A 138 4.95 4.37 -6.94
CA LEU A 138 5.33 3.29 -7.86
C LEU A 138 5.02 1.90 -7.29
N ASP A 139 5.28 1.70 -6.00
CA ASP A 139 4.93 0.47 -5.30
C ASP A 139 3.40 0.27 -5.34
N TYR A 140 2.63 1.31 -5.03
CA TYR A 140 1.18 1.25 -5.15
C TYR A 140 0.69 0.97 -6.57
N LEU A 141 1.26 1.59 -7.60
CA LEU A 141 0.93 1.30 -9.00
C LEU A 141 1.21 -0.16 -9.38
N SER A 142 2.28 -0.73 -8.84
CA SER A 142 2.63 -2.14 -9.07
C SER A 142 1.54 -3.07 -8.54
N THR A 143 0.86 -2.69 -7.46
CA THR A 143 -0.26 -3.43 -6.87
C THR A 143 -1.57 -3.28 -7.65
N LEU A 144 -1.77 -2.13 -8.32
CA LEU A 144 -2.94 -1.89 -9.18
C LEU A 144 -2.79 -2.53 -10.56
N LYS A 145 -1.56 -2.80 -11.01
CA LYS A 145 -1.27 -3.34 -12.35
C LYS A 145 -2.06 -4.61 -12.70
N PRO A 146 -2.19 -5.63 -11.83
CA PRO A 146 -2.98 -6.82 -12.14
C PRO A 146 -4.48 -6.49 -12.36
N TYR A 147 -5.05 -5.62 -11.53
CA TYR A 147 -6.45 -5.19 -11.65
C TYR A 147 -6.69 -4.43 -12.95
N ILE A 148 -5.83 -3.44 -13.24
CA ILE A 148 -5.88 -2.65 -14.47
C ILE A 148 -5.76 -3.57 -15.69
N THR A 149 -4.82 -4.51 -15.66
CA THR A 149 -4.61 -5.46 -16.76
C THR A 149 -5.85 -6.34 -16.97
N CYS A 150 -6.47 -6.82 -15.90
CA CYS A 150 -7.71 -7.61 -15.99
C CYS A 150 -8.85 -6.81 -16.64
N VAL A 151 -9.06 -5.56 -16.20
CA VAL A 151 -10.08 -4.67 -16.78
C VAL A 151 -9.79 -4.41 -18.27
N CYS A 152 -8.55 -4.02 -18.61
CA CYS A 152 -8.17 -3.74 -19.99
C CYS A 152 -8.27 -5.00 -20.86
N ALA A 153 -7.90 -6.18 -20.36
CA ALA A 153 -8.01 -7.44 -21.10
C ALA A 153 -9.46 -7.77 -21.42
N GLU A 154 -10.38 -7.62 -20.46
CA GLU A 154 -11.81 -7.83 -20.67
C GLU A 154 -12.39 -6.84 -21.69
N LEU A 155 -12.00 -5.57 -21.61
CA LEU A 155 -12.40 -4.55 -22.58
C LEU A 155 -11.88 -4.87 -23.98
N ASN A 156 -10.59 -5.18 -24.09
CA ASN A 156 -9.98 -5.57 -25.36
C ASN A 156 -10.62 -6.84 -25.94
N PHE A 157 -10.99 -7.81 -25.10
CA PHE A 157 -11.64 -9.04 -25.56
C PHE A 157 -13.05 -8.81 -26.08
N LYS A 158 -13.84 -7.92 -25.45
CA LYS A 158 -15.26 -7.71 -25.79
C LYS A 158 -15.54 -6.60 -26.78
N PHE A 159 -14.65 -5.61 -26.88
CA PHE A 159 -14.83 -4.44 -27.75
C PHE A 159 -13.95 -4.45 -28.99
N ASN A 160 -13.05 -5.43 -29.14
CA ASN A 160 -12.40 -5.70 -30.42
C ASN A 160 -13.18 -6.74 -31.21
N ASP A 161 -13.11 -6.60 -32.53
CA ASP A 161 -13.68 -7.53 -33.50
C ASP A 161 -12.69 -7.67 -34.67
N GLU A 162 -12.94 -8.59 -35.59
CA GLU A 162 -12.06 -8.90 -36.73
C GLU A 162 -11.74 -7.66 -37.60
N TYR A 163 -12.63 -6.68 -37.61
CA TYR A 163 -12.54 -5.47 -38.43
C TYR A 163 -12.02 -4.22 -37.70
N VAL A 164 -11.93 -4.25 -36.37
CA VAL A 164 -11.63 -3.08 -35.55
C VAL A 164 -10.64 -3.49 -34.46
N ASN A 165 -9.38 -3.08 -34.65
CA ASN A 165 -8.33 -3.26 -33.67
C ASN A 165 -8.20 -2.00 -32.80
N ARG A 166 -8.81 -2.01 -31.62
CA ARG A 166 -8.64 -0.97 -30.59
C ARG A 166 -7.79 -1.53 -29.46
N GLU A 167 -7.05 -0.66 -28.81
CA GLU A 167 -6.30 -1.04 -27.61
C GLU A 167 -6.76 -0.16 -26.45
N PHE A 168 -7.43 -0.78 -25.48
CA PHE A 168 -7.78 -0.15 -24.23
C PHE A 168 -6.55 -0.20 -23.31
N LYS A 169 -6.02 0.99 -23.00
CA LYS A 169 -4.95 1.21 -22.03
C LYS A 169 -5.43 2.17 -20.95
N PHE A 170 -5.04 1.88 -19.72
CA PHE A 170 -5.33 2.76 -18.59
C PHE A 170 -4.20 3.77 -18.43
N ASP A 171 -4.54 5.05 -18.35
CA ASP A 171 -3.57 6.10 -18.10
C ASP A 171 -3.20 6.13 -16.60
N THR A 172 -1.90 6.04 -16.30
CA THR A 172 -1.37 6.05 -14.93
C THR A 172 -0.53 7.29 -14.66
N THR A 173 -0.50 8.25 -15.58
CA THR A 173 0.37 9.44 -15.54
C THR A 173 0.11 10.28 -14.28
N GLU A 174 -1.17 10.45 -13.91
CA GLU A 174 -1.56 11.22 -12.70
C GLU A 174 -1.08 10.59 -11.39
N ILE A 175 -0.84 9.28 -11.36
CA ILE A 175 -0.38 8.58 -10.14
C ILE A 175 1.14 8.61 -10.07
N ARG A 176 1.82 8.69 -11.23
CA ARG A 176 3.28 8.79 -11.36
C ARG A 176 3.78 10.21 -11.12
N VAL A 177 3.20 10.94 -10.18
CA VAL A 177 3.72 12.25 -9.79
C VAL A 177 5.14 12.07 -9.29
N VAL A 178 6.07 12.68 -10.02
CA VAL A 178 7.48 12.77 -9.67
C VAL A 178 7.72 14.16 -9.08
N ASP A 179 8.69 14.29 -8.18
CA ASP A 179 9.14 15.61 -7.75
C ASP A 179 9.71 16.41 -8.94
N GLU A 180 9.59 17.73 -8.87
CA GLU A 180 9.98 18.64 -9.97
C GLU A 180 11.46 18.49 -10.37
N LYS A 181 12.34 18.13 -9.41
CA LYS A 181 13.77 17.95 -9.69
C LYS A 181 14.02 16.71 -10.53
N THR A 182 13.49 15.56 -10.11
CA THR A 182 13.62 14.33 -10.89
C THR A 182 12.88 14.44 -12.23
N GLN A 183 11.77 15.18 -12.31
CA GLN A 183 11.12 15.46 -13.58
C GLN A 183 12.01 16.28 -14.53
N ALA A 184 12.67 17.33 -14.02
CA ALA A 184 13.60 18.13 -14.82
C ALA A 184 14.83 17.31 -15.28
N GLU A 185 15.32 16.38 -14.46
CA GLU A 185 16.39 15.45 -14.84
C GLU A 185 15.95 14.48 -15.94
N ILE A 186 14.75 13.90 -15.84
CA ILE A 186 14.16 13.04 -16.87
C ILE A 186 14.01 13.81 -18.18
N ASP A 187 13.50 15.04 -18.12
CA ASP A 187 13.31 15.90 -19.29
C ASP A 187 14.63 16.23 -19.97
N LYS A 188 15.67 16.53 -19.19
CA LYS A 188 17.02 16.73 -19.70
C LYS A 188 17.54 15.49 -20.42
N ILE A 189 17.41 14.30 -19.82
CA ILE A 189 17.83 13.03 -20.42
C ILE A 189 17.05 12.76 -21.73
N ASN A 190 15.75 13.02 -21.75
CA ASN A 190 14.91 12.82 -22.94
C ASN A 190 15.27 13.79 -24.07
N ILE A 191 15.61 15.04 -23.75
CA ILE A 191 16.12 16.02 -24.73
C ILE A 191 17.51 15.60 -25.23
N ASP A 192 18.44 15.23 -24.33
CA ASP A 192 19.82 14.90 -24.70
C ASP A 192 19.90 13.62 -25.55
N SER A 193 19.01 12.65 -25.29
CA SER A 193 18.87 11.43 -26.11
C SER A 193 18.06 11.63 -27.40
N GLY A 194 17.44 12.80 -27.58
CA GLY A 194 16.55 13.11 -28.70
C GLY A 194 15.22 12.34 -28.69
N LYS A 195 14.85 11.71 -27.57
CA LYS A 195 13.57 11.00 -27.43
C LYS A 195 12.38 11.97 -27.38
N MET A 196 12.57 13.15 -26.81
CA MET A 196 11.55 14.21 -26.78
C MET A 196 12.12 15.53 -27.29
N ASN A 197 11.26 16.37 -27.86
CA ASN A 197 11.58 17.74 -28.22
C ASN A 197 11.09 18.74 -27.13
N ILE A 198 11.51 20.01 -27.26
CA ILE A 198 11.21 21.02 -26.24
C ILE A 198 9.72 21.40 -26.25
N ASP A 199 9.09 21.40 -27.43
CA ASP A 199 7.67 21.74 -27.56
C ASP A 199 6.75 20.66 -26.96
N GLU A 200 7.14 19.38 -27.00
CA GLU A 200 6.42 18.28 -26.32
C GLU A 200 6.43 18.44 -24.80
N ILE A 201 7.56 18.87 -24.22
CA ILE A 201 7.66 19.17 -22.78
C ILE A 201 6.80 20.39 -22.43
N ARG A 202 6.87 21.46 -23.24
CA ARG A 202 6.04 22.66 -23.04
C ARG A 202 4.55 22.34 -23.15
N GLN A 203 4.15 21.50 -24.09
CA GLN A 203 2.77 21.08 -24.25
C GLN A 203 2.28 20.27 -23.04
N ARG A 204 3.09 19.35 -22.51
CA ARG A 204 2.80 18.63 -21.26
C ARG A 204 2.60 19.60 -20.10
N ASP A 205 3.44 20.63 -20.01
CA ASP A 205 3.39 21.64 -18.94
C ASP A 205 2.32 22.74 -19.20
N GLY A 206 1.54 22.64 -20.28
CA GLY A 206 0.48 23.59 -20.64
C GLY A 206 0.97 24.93 -21.21
N LEU A 207 2.24 25.02 -21.63
CA LEU A 207 2.86 26.20 -22.22
C LEU A 207 2.74 26.19 -23.75
N ALA A 208 2.63 27.39 -24.34
CA ALA A 208 2.64 27.55 -25.79
C ALA A 208 3.99 27.12 -26.40
N PRO A 209 3.99 26.53 -27.62
CA PRO A 209 5.21 26.12 -28.31
C PRO A 209 6.11 27.33 -28.63
N ILE A 210 7.39 27.07 -28.82
CA ILE A 210 8.37 28.12 -29.13
C ILE A 210 8.10 28.66 -30.55
N PRO A 211 7.97 29.99 -30.72
CA PRO A 211 7.77 30.59 -32.04
C PRO A 211 8.88 30.22 -33.03
N GLY A 212 8.50 30.00 -34.29
CA GLY A 212 9.44 29.68 -35.36
C GLY A 212 9.83 28.21 -35.48
N GLY A 213 9.14 27.29 -34.79
CA GLY A 213 9.33 25.85 -34.94
C GLY A 213 10.64 25.31 -34.34
N ASN A 214 11.44 26.16 -33.71
CA ASN A 214 12.73 25.80 -33.12
C ASN A 214 12.60 24.77 -31.99
N GLY A 215 11.47 24.73 -31.29
CA GLY A 215 11.21 23.78 -30.21
C GLY A 215 10.84 22.36 -30.67
N SER A 216 10.42 22.20 -31.93
CA SER A 216 10.07 20.91 -32.55
C SER A 216 11.29 20.11 -33.06
N ILE A 217 12.47 20.75 -33.07
CA ILE A 217 13.70 20.14 -33.57
C ILE A 217 14.28 19.25 -32.48
N HIS A 218 14.41 17.94 -32.75
CA HIS A 218 15.06 17.01 -31.85
C HIS A 218 16.56 17.33 -31.76
N ARG A 219 17.06 17.42 -30.53
CA ARG A 219 18.49 17.57 -30.23
C ARG A 219 19.03 16.21 -29.83
N VAL A 220 20.25 15.89 -30.21
CA VAL A 220 20.93 14.67 -29.78
C VAL A 220 22.34 15.01 -29.35
N ASP A 221 22.83 14.36 -28.29
CA ASP A 221 24.22 14.50 -27.89
C ASP A 221 25.16 14.00 -29.00
N LEU A 222 26.19 14.79 -29.28
CA LEU A 222 27.18 14.55 -30.31
C LEU A 222 28.19 13.46 -29.91
N ASN A 223 28.17 13.01 -28.65
CA ASN A 223 29.14 12.06 -28.10
C ASN A 223 28.84 10.59 -28.42
N HIS A 224 27.59 10.27 -28.77
CA HIS A 224 27.20 8.90 -29.14
C HIS A 224 27.11 8.77 -30.66
N VAL A 225 28.21 8.33 -31.28
CA VAL A 225 28.27 8.04 -32.73
C VAL A 225 28.05 6.53 -32.93
N ASN A 226 27.33 6.15 -34.00
CA ASN A 226 27.17 4.76 -34.39
C ASN A 226 28.54 4.07 -34.49
N ILE A 227 28.70 2.89 -33.88
CA ILE A 227 29.95 2.13 -33.84
C ILE A 227 30.61 1.95 -35.22
N GLU A 228 29.81 1.81 -36.28
CA GLU A 228 30.28 1.68 -37.66
C GLU A 228 30.92 2.97 -38.20
N LEU A 229 30.51 4.12 -37.67
CA LEU A 229 30.92 5.45 -38.12
C LEU A 229 31.89 6.15 -37.13
N VAL A 230 32.23 5.50 -36.01
CA VAL A 230 33.10 6.06 -34.97
C VAL A 230 34.49 6.39 -35.52
N ASP A 231 35.06 5.50 -36.32
CA ASP A 231 36.41 5.66 -36.85
C ASP A 231 36.47 6.81 -37.88
N GLU A 232 35.49 6.88 -38.79
CA GLU A 232 35.40 7.97 -39.76
C GLU A 232 35.17 9.34 -39.09
N TYR A 233 34.33 9.39 -38.06
CA TYR A 233 34.05 10.62 -37.33
C TYR A 233 35.28 11.12 -36.55
N LYS A 234 36.01 10.22 -35.87
CA LYS A 234 37.27 10.56 -35.19
C LYS A 234 38.32 11.06 -36.19
N MET A 235 38.44 10.41 -37.34
CA MET A 235 39.38 10.80 -38.41
C MET A 235 39.02 12.13 -39.08
N ASN A 236 37.72 12.46 -39.21
CA ASN A 236 37.30 13.75 -39.74
C ASN A 236 37.51 14.88 -38.72
N LYS A 237 37.31 14.61 -37.43
CA LYS A 237 37.58 15.60 -36.36
C LYS A 237 39.07 15.90 -36.21
N SER A 238 39.95 14.90 -36.37
CA SER A 238 41.41 15.13 -36.40
C SER A 238 41.84 15.94 -37.63
N ARG A 239 41.34 15.60 -38.83
CA ARG A 239 41.60 16.36 -40.07
C ARG A 239 41.13 17.81 -40.03
N ALA A 240 40.00 18.10 -39.37
CA ALA A 240 39.52 19.47 -39.17
C ALA A 240 40.43 20.29 -38.23
N THR A 241 41.14 19.63 -37.32
CA THR A 241 42.08 20.28 -36.38
C THR A 241 43.40 20.63 -37.08
N ASP A 242 43.91 19.76 -37.95
CA ASP A 242 45.11 20.03 -38.76
C ASP A 242 44.94 21.19 -39.76
N LYS A 243 43.72 21.37 -40.31
CA LYS A 243 43.43 22.51 -41.21
C LYS A 243 43.42 23.87 -40.50
N LYS A 244 43.15 23.91 -39.19
CA LYS A 244 43.21 25.16 -38.40
C LYS A 244 44.63 25.57 -38.01
N LEU A 245 45.57 24.63 -37.96
CA LEU A 245 46.98 24.90 -37.59
C LEU A 245 47.83 25.45 -38.74
N LYS A 246 47.39 25.36 -40.00
CA LYS A 246 48.12 25.85 -41.19
C LYS A 246 47.79 27.30 -41.61
N GLY A 247 46.99 28.03 -40.84
CA GLY A 247 46.51 29.37 -41.17
C GLY A 247 47.21 30.51 -40.44
N GLY A 248 48.49 30.34 -40.07
CA GLY A 248 49.25 31.35 -39.33
C GLY A 248 50.71 31.36 -39.74
N GLU A 249 51.01 31.88 -40.92
CA GLU A 249 52.26 32.55 -41.27
C GLU A 249 52.15 33.04 -42.71
N GLU A 250 51.68 34.28 -42.86
CA GLU A 250 52.05 35.22 -43.92
C GLU A 250 51.35 36.55 -43.57
N ASN A 251 52.05 37.42 -42.83
CA ASN A 251 52.06 38.87 -42.99
C ASN A 251 53.02 39.52 -41.97
N GLU A 252 53.95 40.30 -42.53
CA GLU A 252 55.04 41.12 -41.96
C GLU A 252 56.39 40.44 -41.68
#